data_AF-A0A8H4H9B8-F1
#
_entry.id   AF-A0A8H4H9B8-F1
#
_cell.length_a   1.000
_cell.length_b   1.000
_cell.length_c   1.000
_cell.angle_alpha   90.00
_cell.angle_beta   90.00
_cell.angle_gamma   90.00
#
_symmetry.space_group_name_H-M   'P 1'
#
loop_
_entity.id
_entity.type
_entity.pdbx_description
1 polymer ?
#
loop_
_entity_poly.entity_id
_entity_poly.type
_entity_poly.pdbx_seq_one_letter_code
_entity_poly.pdbx_strand_id
1 'polypeptide(L)'
;MPEGLPIDFDQPLNGTMAAYTQQVVICTGQRDWESRIEDDGKGQSWGELVRGLKKLMGRGGRYADPFNNVLVSNSSFPSSSSTSTASAFLFPGFKYIPSISVNVSEEQNAQTDLATFVQAFLLPEQLNPMQDSLPESKRAKLTRKPELESSFPGAIDIQYSPVVLICGHGGRDMRCGVMAPVLEKEFSRVLRARGFSSAGGDGNTADSPEHAHIGLISHVGGHKYAGNVIVYIPPGMKAGGSPHPLAGKGIWYGRVEPKHVQGIIDETIMSGRVVLDHFRGGIDRNGDILRV
;
A
#
# COMPACT_ATOMS: atom_id res chain seq x y z
N MET A 1 -19.32 -3.20 14.77
CA MET A 1 -18.20 -2.71 15.60
C MET A 1 -18.11 -3.56 16.85
N PRO A 2 -16.91 -3.86 17.37
CA PRO A 2 -16.80 -4.58 18.65
C PRO A 2 -17.44 -3.76 19.79
N GLU A 3 -18.12 -4.46 20.69
CA GLU A 3 -18.72 -3.86 21.88
C GLU A 3 -17.65 -3.20 22.75
N GLY A 4 -17.96 -2.05 23.34
CA GLY A 4 -17.05 -1.33 24.24
C GLY A 4 -15.87 -0.62 23.55
N LEU A 5 -15.76 -0.64 22.22
CA LEU A 5 -14.69 0.02 21.47
C LEU A 5 -15.27 1.01 20.45
N PRO A 6 -15.75 2.19 20.90
CA PRO A 6 -16.31 3.19 20.01
C PRO A 6 -15.27 3.73 19.03
N ILE A 7 -15.74 4.24 17.90
CA ILE A 7 -14.94 5.07 16.98
C ILE A 7 -15.40 6.52 17.08
N ASP A 8 -14.49 7.41 16.74
CA ASP A 8 -14.70 8.84 16.66
C ASP A 8 -15.60 9.12 15.44
N PHE A 9 -16.80 9.65 15.68
CA PHE A 9 -17.72 10.14 14.65
C PHE A 9 -17.75 11.68 14.54
N ASP A 10 -17.17 12.37 15.52
CA ASP A 10 -17.30 13.83 15.68
C ASP A 10 -16.28 14.58 14.84
N GLN A 11 -15.06 14.06 14.73
CA GLN A 11 -14.01 14.76 13.99
C GLN A 11 -14.22 14.66 12.47
N PRO A 12 -13.92 15.71 11.69
CA PRO A 12 -13.89 15.61 10.24
C PRO A 12 -12.88 14.57 9.78
N LEU A 13 -13.27 13.72 8.81
CA LEU A 13 -12.36 12.73 8.24
C LEU A 13 -11.39 13.34 7.22
N ASN A 14 -11.83 14.31 6.43
CA ASN A 14 -11.03 14.92 5.38
C ASN A 14 -9.71 15.50 5.94
N GLY A 15 -8.59 15.16 5.30
CA GLY A 15 -7.26 15.57 5.73
C GLY A 15 -6.65 14.72 6.85
N THR A 16 -7.32 13.65 7.31
CA THR A 16 -6.79 12.76 8.36
C THR A 16 -5.97 11.59 7.83
N MET A 17 -5.86 11.42 6.51
CA MET A 17 -4.96 10.46 5.88
C MET A 17 -3.50 10.73 6.28
N ALA A 18 -2.74 9.67 6.56
CA ALA A 18 -1.29 9.80 6.71
C ALA A 18 -0.68 10.14 5.34
N ALA A 19 -0.03 11.29 5.20
CA ALA A 19 0.67 11.64 3.96
C ALA A 19 1.88 10.72 3.78
N TYR A 20 2.08 10.16 2.60
CA TYR A 20 3.20 9.27 2.26
C TYR A 20 3.65 9.54 0.82
N THR A 21 4.92 9.24 0.52
CA THR A 21 5.48 9.33 -0.85
C THR A 21 5.34 8.01 -1.59
N GLN A 22 5.52 6.89 -0.87
CA GLN A 22 5.29 5.53 -1.34
C GLN A 22 4.64 4.69 -0.24
N GLN A 23 3.79 3.75 -0.62
CA GLN A 23 3.33 2.66 0.23
C GLN A 23 3.87 1.35 -0.34
N VAL A 24 4.63 0.62 0.47
CA VAL A 24 5.08 -0.74 0.20
C VAL A 24 4.11 -1.70 0.89
N VAL A 25 3.35 -2.44 0.10
CA VAL A 25 2.37 -3.42 0.57
C VAL A 25 2.95 -4.82 0.41
N ILE A 26 3.58 -5.33 1.46
CA ILE A 26 4.32 -6.60 1.48
C ILE A 26 3.33 -7.77 1.53
N CYS A 27 3.45 -8.71 0.59
CA CYS A 27 2.61 -9.90 0.54
C CYS A 27 3.08 -10.94 1.57
N THR A 28 2.34 -11.09 2.67
CA THR A 28 2.73 -11.99 3.78
C THR A 28 1.92 -13.28 3.83
N GLY A 29 0.76 -13.32 3.16
CA GLY A 29 -0.24 -14.38 3.31
C GLY A 29 -0.92 -14.42 4.70
N GLN A 30 -0.50 -13.57 5.64
CA GLN A 30 -1.06 -13.48 6.98
C GLN A 30 -2.25 -12.53 7.02
N ARG A 31 -3.18 -12.80 7.94
CA ARG A 31 -4.42 -12.01 8.06
C ARG A 31 -4.43 -11.08 9.27
N ASP A 32 -3.49 -11.25 10.17
CA ASP A 32 -3.19 -10.34 11.27
C ASP A 32 -1.69 -10.36 11.57
N TRP A 33 -1.22 -9.40 12.36
CA TRP A 33 0.17 -9.19 12.69
C TRP A 33 0.32 -8.75 14.15
N GLU A 34 1.53 -8.92 14.68
CA GLU A 34 1.96 -8.32 15.93
C GLU A 34 1.82 -6.79 15.87
N SER A 35 1.53 -6.18 17.03
CA SER A 35 1.32 -4.72 17.17
C SER A 35 2.40 -3.85 16.49
N ARG A 36 3.61 -4.41 16.39
CA ARG A 36 4.75 -3.92 15.61
C ARG A 36 5.11 -4.97 14.55
N ILE A 37 4.94 -4.61 13.28
CA ILE A 37 5.14 -5.54 12.16
C ILE A 37 6.58 -6.05 12.02
N GLU A 38 7.56 -5.34 12.60
CA GLU A 38 8.96 -5.76 12.61
C GLU A 38 9.27 -6.92 13.56
N ASP A 39 8.40 -7.15 14.56
CA ASP A 39 8.55 -8.23 15.55
C ASP A 39 8.07 -9.58 14.98
N ASP A 40 7.44 -9.53 13.80
CA ASP A 40 6.72 -10.60 13.14
C ASP A 40 7.57 -11.36 12.09
N GLY A 41 7.12 -12.53 11.64
CA GLY A 41 7.73 -13.20 10.48
C GLY A 41 9.21 -13.55 10.66
N LYS A 42 9.63 -13.96 11.86
CA LYS A 42 11.00 -14.42 12.12
C LYS A 42 11.31 -15.65 11.25
N GLY A 43 12.43 -15.59 10.51
CA GLY A 43 12.82 -16.65 9.58
C GLY A 43 11.97 -16.72 8.30
N GLN A 44 11.05 -15.77 8.09
CA GLN A 44 10.28 -15.61 6.85
C GLN A 44 10.83 -14.44 6.05
N SER A 45 10.94 -14.60 4.73
CA SER A 45 11.48 -13.58 3.82
C SER A 45 10.70 -12.26 3.93
N TRP A 46 9.37 -12.29 3.98
CA TRP A 46 8.55 -11.09 4.14
C TRP A 46 8.85 -10.34 5.46
N GLY A 47 9.15 -11.05 6.55
CA GLY A 47 9.53 -10.45 7.82
C GLY A 47 10.93 -9.83 7.75
N GLU A 48 11.87 -10.50 7.09
CA GLU A 48 13.21 -9.94 6.84
C GLU A 48 13.14 -8.69 5.95
N LEU A 49 12.22 -8.65 4.99
CA LEU A 49 11.96 -7.45 4.18
C LEU A 49 11.53 -6.26 5.06
N VAL A 50 10.57 -6.46 5.96
CA VAL A 50 10.12 -5.41 6.91
C VAL A 50 11.31 -4.90 7.74
N ARG A 51 12.07 -5.81 8.35
CA ARG A 51 13.23 -5.47 9.19
C ARG A 51 14.32 -4.75 8.39
N GLY A 52 14.61 -5.24 7.19
CA GLY A 52 15.60 -4.67 6.28
C GLY A 52 15.23 -3.25 5.83
N LEU A 53 13.98 -3.02 5.44
CA LEU A 53 13.48 -1.67 5.10
C LEU A 53 13.59 -0.73 6.30
N LYS A 54 13.24 -1.20 7.51
CA LYS A 54 13.39 -0.42 8.74
C LYS A 54 14.86 -0.11 9.05
N LYS A 55 15.78 -1.06 8.84
CA LYS A 55 17.24 -0.85 9.00
C LYS A 55 17.77 0.19 8.01
N LEU A 56 17.27 0.19 6.77
CA LEU A 56 17.78 1.04 5.70
C LEU A 56 17.19 2.47 5.71
N MET A 57 15.89 2.59 5.92
CA MET A 57 15.16 3.87 5.79
C MET A 57 14.61 4.41 7.13
N GLY A 58 14.57 3.58 8.17
CA GLY A 58 14.18 4.01 9.51
C GLY A 58 15.24 4.90 10.17
N ARG A 59 14.96 5.36 11.40
CA ARG A 59 15.85 6.26 12.15
C ARG A 59 17.27 5.70 12.24
N GLY A 60 18.25 6.46 11.73
CA GLY A 60 19.67 6.08 11.73
C GLY A 60 20.10 5.19 10.55
N GLY A 61 19.16 4.79 9.68
CA GLY A 61 19.47 4.06 8.45
C GLY A 61 20.18 4.93 7.41
N ARG A 62 20.93 4.31 6.49
CA ARG A 62 21.71 5.03 5.47
C ARG A 62 20.86 5.83 4.47
N TYR A 63 19.59 5.48 4.33
CA TYR A 63 18.60 6.15 3.47
C TYR A 63 17.51 6.85 4.29
N ALA A 64 17.77 7.11 5.57
CA ALA A 64 16.82 7.81 6.42
C ALA A 64 16.63 9.26 5.93
N ASP A 65 15.39 9.59 5.57
CA ASP A 65 15.01 10.93 5.15
C ASP A 65 13.65 11.30 5.79
N PRO A 66 13.61 12.31 6.67
CA PRO A 66 12.36 12.72 7.32
C PRO A 66 11.34 13.34 6.34
N PHE A 67 11.74 13.70 5.12
CA PHE A 67 10.86 14.26 4.10
C PHE A 67 10.36 13.22 3.09
N ASN A 68 10.88 11.99 3.13
CA ASN A 68 10.45 10.88 2.28
C ASN A 68 9.71 9.81 3.10
N ASN A 69 8.44 10.04 3.40
CA ASN A 69 7.67 9.10 4.20
C ASN A 69 7.22 7.88 3.39
N VAL A 70 7.95 6.77 3.50
CA VAL A 70 7.57 5.48 2.94
C VAL A 70 6.75 4.68 3.94
N LEU A 71 5.47 4.47 3.64
CA LEU A 71 4.56 3.66 4.45
C LEU A 71 4.81 2.18 4.15
N VAL A 72 5.21 1.39 5.16
CA VAL A 72 5.33 -0.06 5.03
C VAL A 72 4.09 -0.72 5.63
N SER A 73 3.42 -1.56 4.87
CA SER A 73 2.23 -2.30 5.29
C SER A 73 2.39 -3.78 4.95
N ASN A 74 2.18 -4.66 5.92
CA ASN A 74 2.00 -6.08 5.61
C ASN A 74 0.59 -6.29 5.06
N SER A 75 0.41 -7.30 4.21
CA SER A 75 -0.88 -7.63 3.64
C SER A 75 -1.18 -9.12 3.63
N SER A 76 -2.47 -9.44 3.54
CA SER A 76 -2.96 -10.81 3.36
C SER A 76 -2.82 -11.34 1.94
N PHE A 77 -2.18 -10.59 1.04
CA PHE A 77 -1.87 -11.10 -0.29
C PHE A 77 -0.89 -12.27 -0.20
N PRO A 78 -1.02 -13.29 -1.08
CA PRO A 78 -0.18 -14.48 -1.04
C PRO A 78 1.32 -14.13 -1.11
N SER A 79 2.08 -14.68 -0.17
CA SER A 79 3.54 -14.51 -0.15
C SER A 79 4.21 -15.40 -1.20
N SER A 80 5.42 -15.02 -1.63
CA SER A 80 6.25 -15.91 -2.43
C SER A 80 6.75 -17.07 -1.56
N SER A 81 6.90 -18.27 -2.15
CA SER A 81 7.45 -19.45 -1.46
C SER A 81 8.98 -19.39 -1.27
N SER A 82 9.60 -18.23 -1.50
CA SER A 82 11.06 -18.06 -1.49
C SER A 82 11.57 -17.75 -0.08
N THR A 83 12.70 -18.34 0.28
CA THR A 83 13.37 -18.10 1.58
C THR A 83 14.23 -16.84 1.58
N SER A 84 14.62 -16.34 0.39
CA SER A 84 15.56 -15.21 0.24
C SER A 84 14.95 -14.01 -0.46
N THR A 85 13.72 -14.13 -0.96
CA THR A 85 13.00 -13.03 -1.61
C THR A 85 11.57 -12.94 -1.13
N ALA A 86 11.03 -11.72 -1.12
CA ALA A 86 9.64 -11.44 -0.79
C ALA A 86 8.98 -10.68 -1.96
N SER A 87 7.65 -10.58 -1.96
CA SER A 87 6.90 -9.83 -2.95
C SER A 87 6.14 -8.66 -2.32
N ALA A 88 5.94 -7.59 -3.09
CA ALA A 88 5.20 -6.42 -2.63
C ALA A 88 4.55 -5.64 -3.78
N PHE A 89 3.48 -4.92 -3.47
CA PHE A 89 2.94 -3.87 -4.32
C PHE A 89 3.47 -2.50 -3.90
N LEU A 90 3.63 -1.60 -4.86
CA LEU A 90 4.04 -0.21 -4.68
C LEU A 90 2.94 0.74 -5.13
N PHE A 91 2.53 1.64 -4.23
CA PHE A 91 1.59 2.71 -4.52
C PHE A 91 2.18 4.07 -4.12
N PRO A 92 1.84 5.18 -4.80
CA PRO A 92 0.94 5.29 -5.95
C PRO A 92 1.61 4.95 -7.29
N GLY A 93 2.73 4.22 -7.28
CA GLY A 93 3.41 3.77 -8.51
C GLY A 93 2.66 2.73 -9.35
N PHE A 94 1.69 2.02 -8.76
CA PHE A 94 0.93 0.92 -9.39
C PHE A 94 1.85 -0.16 -9.96
N LYS A 95 2.74 -0.70 -9.12
CA LYS A 95 3.70 -1.74 -9.53
C LYS A 95 3.62 -2.93 -8.59
N TYR A 96 3.62 -4.15 -9.12
CA TYR A 96 3.81 -5.38 -8.37
C TYR A 96 5.22 -5.90 -8.62
N ILE A 97 5.95 -6.21 -7.55
CA ILE A 97 7.32 -6.72 -7.63
C ILE A 97 7.32 -8.10 -6.97
N PRO A 98 7.40 -9.19 -7.76
CA PRO A 98 7.26 -10.56 -7.27
C PRO A 98 8.51 -11.09 -6.55
N SER A 99 9.65 -10.42 -6.69
CA SER A 99 10.92 -10.88 -6.13
C SER A 99 11.79 -9.69 -5.71
N ILE A 100 11.82 -9.43 -4.41
CA ILE A 100 12.66 -8.43 -3.73
C ILE A 100 13.61 -9.20 -2.83
N SER A 101 14.92 -9.04 -3.04
CA SER A 101 15.94 -9.62 -2.16
C SER A 101 15.82 -9.05 -0.75
N VAL A 102 15.87 -9.92 0.26
CA VAL A 102 15.79 -9.52 1.68
C VAL A 102 17.17 -9.32 2.30
N ASN A 103 18.23 -9.70 1.57
CA ASN A 103 19.61 -9.54 2.00
C ASN A 103 20.00 -8.05 1.97
N VAL A 104 20.71 -7.61 3.00
CA VAL A 104 21.29 -6.27 3.08
C VAL A 104 22.80 -6.41 3.01
N SER A 105 23.39 -6.11 1.86
CA SER A 105 24.84 -6.15 1.69
C SER A 105 25.45 -4.79 2.06
N GLU A 106 26.57 -4.82 2.78
CA GLU A 106 27.39 -3.62 3.03
C GLU A 106 28.46 -3.41 1.93
N GLU A 107 28.72 -4.45 1.13
CA GLU A 107 29.72 -4.44 0.06
C GLU A 107 29.13 -4.02 -1.29
N GLN A 108 29.88 -3.19 -2.02
CA GLN A 108 29.51 -2.60 -3.31
C GLN A 108 29.51 -3.60 -4.49
N ASN A 109 29.90 -4.85 -4.25
CA ASN A 109 30.04 -5.91 -5.26
C ASN A 109 28.96 -7.00 -5.20
N ALA A 110 27.91 -6.83 -4.40
CA ALA A 110 26.84 -7.82 -4.31
C ALA A 110 25.84 -7.72 -5.49
N GLN A 111 25.39 -8.90 -5.93
CA GLN A 111 24.15 -9.14 -6.67
C GLN A 111 22.97 -8.31 -6.09
N THR A 112 21.96 -7.99 -6.91
CA THR A 112 20.76 -7.22 -6.52
C THR A 112 20.29 -7.51 -5.09
N ASP A 113 20.45 -6.54 -4.20
CA ASP A 113 20.12 -6.64 -2.78
C ASP A 113 18.95 -5.71 -2.40
N LEU A 114 18.60 -5.67 -1.13
CA LEU A 114 17.52 -4.79 -0.67
C LEU A 114 17.85 -3.28 -0.86
N ALA A 115 19.13 -2.91 -0.89
CA ALA A 115 19.55 -1.54 -1.19
C ALA A 115 19.20 -1.15 -2.62
N THR A 116 19.39 -2.07 -3.56
CA THR A 116 19.05 -1.87 -4.96
C THR A 116 17.57 -1.58 -5.10
N PHE A 117 16.72 -2.32 -4.37
CA PHE A 117 15.27 -2.08 -4.34
C PHE A 117 14.92 -0.68 -3.79
N VAL A 118 15.52 -0.28 -2.66
CA VAL A 118 15.29 1.04 -2.06
C VAL A 118 15.69 2.16 -3.03
N GLN A 119 16.87 2.05 -3.64
CA GLN A 119 17.38 3.05 -4.58
C GLN A 119 16.56 3.11 -5.87
N ALA A 120 16.11 1.97 -6.38
CA ALA A 120 15.31 1.90 -7.60
C ALA A 120 13.92 2.53 -7.42
N PHE A 121 13.23 2.23 -6.31
CA PHE A 121 11.79 2.53 -6.20
C PHE A 121 11.38 3.44 -5.04
N LEU A 122 12.12 3.47 -3.93
CA LEU A 122 11.61 4.06 -2.67
C LEU A 122 12.23 5.42 -2.32
N LEU A 123 13.43 5.71 -2.82
CA LEU A 123 14.01 7.05 -2.72
C LEU A 123 13.20 8.06 -3.56
N PRO A 124 13.17 9.35 -3.18
CA PRO A 124 12.50 10.39 -3.96
C PRO A 124 13.27 10.72 -5.24
N GLU A 125 12.54 11.11 -6.29
CA GLU A 125 13.14 11.61 -7.54
C GLU A 125 13.76 13.00 -7.35
N GLN A 126 13.14 13.82 -6.49
CA GLN A 126 13.62 15.15 -6.11
C GLN A 126 13.62 15.26 -4.59
N LEU A 127 14.73 15.72 -4.03
CA LEU A 127 14.83 15.98 -2.60
C LEU A 127 14.01 17.21 -2.21
N ASN A 128 13.60 17.26 -0.95
CA ASN A 128 12.90 18.42 -0.42
C ASN A 128 13.82 19.65 -0.46
N PRO A 129 13.34 20.86 -0.80
CA PRO A 129 14.15 22.08 -0.80
C PRO A 129 14.87 22.36 0.52
N MET A 130 14.32 21.90 1.66
CA MET A 130 14.99 22.00 2.97
C MET A 130 16.33 21.24 3.05
N GLN A 131 16.61 20.35 2.08
CA GLN A 131 17.83 19.55 1.99
C GLN A 131 18.87 20.12 1.00
N ASP A 132 18.66 21.32 0.44
CA ASP A 132 19.60 21.92 -0.52
C ASP A 132 20.99 22.20 0.07
N SER A 133 21.08 22.38 1.38
CA SER A 133 22.33 22.56 2.12
C SER A 133 23.15 21.27 2.30
N LEU A 134 22.60 20.10 1.96
CA LEU A 134 23.33 18.84 2.07
C LEU A 134 24.46 18.75 1.02
N PRO A 135 25.61 18.14 1.36
CA PRO A 135 26.66 17.86 0.38
C PRO A 135 26.13 17.04 -0.79
N GLU A 136 26.61 17.32 -2.00
CA GLU A 136 26.19 16.63 -3.24
C GLU A 136 26.30 15.10 -3.13
N SER A 137 27.37 14.61 -2.53
CA SER A 137 27.58 13.17 -2.29
C SER A 137 26.52 12.54 -1.39
N LYS A 138 25.93 13.30 -0.47
CA LYS A 138 24.81 12.85 0.38
C LYS A 138 23.49 12.96 -0.37
N ARG A 139 23.28 14.03 -1.15
CA ARG A 139 22.11 14.19 -2.01
C ARG A 139 21.99 13.04 -2.99
N ALA A 140 23.06 12.73 -3.72
CA ALA A 140 23.11 11.61 -4.68
C ALA A 140 22.82 10.23 -4.07
N LYS A 141 23.09 10.03 -2.77
CA LYS A 141 22.75 8.79 -2.04
C LYS A 141 21.28 8.70 -1.63
N LEU A 142 20.58 9.83 -1.55
CA LEU A 142 19.19 9.93 -1.13
C LEU A 142 18.23 10.12 -2.32
N THR A 143 18.74 10.25 -3.54
CA THR A 143 17.93 10.36 -4.76
C THR A 143 17.71 9.00 -5.42
N ARG A 144 16.52 8.80 -5.99
CA ARG A 144 16.15 7.61 -6.78
C ARG A 144 17.12 7.38 -7.94
N LYS A 145 17.32 6.10 -8.27
CA LYS A 145 18.14 5.61 -9.37
C LYS A 145 17.30 4.74 -10.32
N PRO A 146 16.54 5.34 -11.25
CA PRO A 146 15.63 4.62 -12.15
C PRO A 146 16.32 3.54 -12.98
N GLU A 147 17.60 3.69 -13.28
CA GLU A 147 18.39 2.69 -14.02
C GLU A 147 18.45 1.32 -13.29
N LEU A 148 18.30 1.32 -11.96
CA LEU A 148 18.29 0.10 -11.15
C LEU A 148 16.97 -0.68 -11.23
N GLU A 149 15.90 -0.12 -11.80
CA GLU A 149 14.64 -0.85 -12.02
C GLU A 149 14.86 -2.08 -12.93
N SER A 150 15.83 -2.00 -13.85
CA SER A 150 16.25 -3.13 -14.72
C SER A 150 16.71 -4.37 -13.95
N SER A 151 17.07 -4.22 -12.67
CA SER A 151 17.42 -5.32 -11.77
C SER A 151 16.21 -6.15 -11.30
N PHE A 152 14.99 -5.74 -11.64
CA PHE A 152 13.72 -6.37 -11.26
C PHE A 152 12.90 -6.75 -12.51
N PRO A 153 13.38 -7.65 -13.37
CA PRO A 153 12.73 -7.98 -14.65
C PRO A 153 11.33 -8.63 -14.50
N GLY A 154 10.99 -9.12 -13.31
CA GLY A 154 9.65 -9.64 -13.00
C GLY A 154 8.66 -8.57 -12.52
N ALA A 155 9.06 -7.30 -12.40
CA ALA A 155 8.16 -6.24 -11.98
C ALA A 155 7.07 -6.01 -13.03
N ILE A 156 5.83 -5.85 -12.58
CA ILE A 156 4.64 -5.69 -13.41
C ILE A 156 4.00 -4.35 -13.08
N ASP A 157 3.75 -3.52 -14.10
CA ASP A 157 2.93 -2.32 -13.94
C ASP A 157 1.44 -2.72 -13.95
N ILE A 158 0.73 -2.39 -12.88
CA ILE A 158 -0.70 -2.66 -12.71
C ILE A 158 -1.48 -1.57 -13.45
N GLN A 159 -2.14 -1.96 -14.55
CA GLN A 159 -2.89 -1.05 -15.41
C GLN A 159 -4.40 -1.19 -15.23
N TYR A 160 -4.91 -2.37 -14.83
CA TYR A 160 -6.34 -2.65 -14.94
C TYR A 160 -7.03 -3.00 -13.63
N SER A 161 -6.34 -3.69 -12.71
CA SER A 161 -6.93 -4.23 -11.49
C SER A 161 -6.99 -3.18 -10.37
N PRO A 162 -8.17 -2.75 -9.92
CA PRO A 162 -8.27 -1.95 -8.71
C PRO A 162 -7.78 -2.76 -7.51
N VAL A 163 -7.18 -2.04 -6.54
CA VAL A 163 -6.67 -2.63 -5.30
C VAL A 163 -7.39 -2.01 -4.12
N VAL A 164 -8.07 -2.87 -3.35
CA VAL A 164 -8.80 -2.51 -2.13
C VAL A 164 -8.02 -3.06 -0.94
N LEU A 165 -7.46 -2.17 -0.13
CA LEU A 165 -6.73 -2.51 1.08
C LEU A 165 -7.56 -2.14 2.30
N ILE A 166 -7.79 -3.10 3.20
CA ILE A 166 -8.64 -2.92 4.37
C ILE A 166 -7.77 -3.08 5.62
N CYS A 167 -7.71 -2.06 6.48
CA CYS A 167 -6.92 -2.16 7.71
C CYS A 167 -7.52 -3.24 8.63
N GLY A 168 -6.81 -4.36 8.78
CA GLY A 168 -7.22 -5.53 9.56
C GLY A 168 -6.32 -5.83 10.76
N HIS A 169 -5.46 -4.89 11.16
CA HIS A 169 -4.45 -5.08 12.19
C HIS A 169 -5.04 -5.22 13.62
N GLY A 170 -5.51 -6.42 13.96
CA GLY A 170 -6.10 -6.77 15.25
C GLY A 170 -5.10 -6.72 16.39
N GLY A 171 -3.87 -7.19 16.18
CA GLY A 171 -2.78 -7.11 17.15
C GLY A 171 -2.41 -5.68 17.55
N ARG A 172 -2.80 -4.68 16.75
CA ARG A 172 -2.65 -3.25 17.07
C ARG A 172 -3.94 -2.61 17.60
N ASP A 173 -5.07 -2.91 16.98
CA ASP A 173 -6.37 -2.35 17.37
C ASP A 173 -7.52 -3.30 16.98
N MET A 174 -8.23 -3.78 18.00
CA MET A 174 -9.35 -4.74 17.84
C MET A 174 -10.49 -4.21 16.97
N ARG A 175 -10.70 -2.90 16.88
CA ARG A 175 -11.75 -2.34 15.99
C ARG A 175 -11.46 -2.65 14.53
N CYS A 176 -10.19 -2.53 14.13
CA CYS A 176 -9.74 -2.88 12.79
C CYS A 176 -9.80 -4.41 12.58
N GLY A 177 -9.28 -5.18 13.54
CA GLY A 177 -9.26 -6.65 13.44
C GLY A 177 -10.65 -7.29 13.28
N VAL A 178 -11.64 -6.80 14.03
CA VAL A 178 -13.02 -7.32 13.96
C VAL A 178 -13.75 -6.88 12.69
N MET A 179 -13.54 -5.63 12.24
CA MET A 179 -14.28 -5.08 11.09
C MET A 179 -13.78 -5.63 9.75
N ALA A 180 -12.48 -5.85 9.61
CA ALA A 180 -11.86 -6.07 8.31
C ALA A 180 -12.33 -7.35 7.57
N PRO A 181 -12.49 -8.53 8.21
CA PRO A 181 -13.00 -9.72 7.52
C PRO A 181 -14.43 -9.55 6.98
N VAL A 182 -15.26 -8.79 7.69
CA VAL A 182 -16.65 -8.53 7.26
C VAL A 182 -16.66 -7.59 6.05
N LEU A 183 -15.82 -6.55 6.06
CA LEU A 183 -15.64 -5.67 4.92
C LEU A 183 -15.06 -6.41 3.71
N GLU A 184 -14.02 -7.22 3.89
CA GLU A 184 -13.38 -7.99 2.81
C GLU A 184 -14.40 -8.90 2.10
N LYS A 185 -15.23 -9.61 2.87
CA LYS A 185 -16.30 -10.46 2.34
C LYS A 185 -17.31 -9.66 1.53
N GLU A 186 -17.72 -8.50 2.03
CA GLU A 186 -18.71 -7.65 1.36
C GLU A 186 -18.14 -6.99 0.09
N PHE A 187 -16.90 -6.49 0.14
CA PHE A 187 -16.20 -5.97 -1.05
C PHE A 187 -16.09 -7.05 -2.12
N SER A 188 -15.69 -8.26 -1.75
CA SER A 188 -15.59 -9.39 -2.68
C SER A 188 -16.94 -9.71 -3.32
N ARG A 189 -18.01 -9.77 -2.53
CA ARG A 189 -19.37 -10.06 -3.01
C ARG A 189 -19.83 -9.03 -4.04
N VAL A 190 -19.68 -7.74 -3.72
CA VAL A 190 -20.18 -6.66 -4.58
C VAL A 190 -19.29 -6.48 -5.82
N LEU A 191 -17.95 -6.57 -5.69
CA LEU A 191 -17.05 -6.49 -6.85
C LEU A 191 -17.29 -7.63 -7.86
N ARG A 192 -17.52 -8.86 -7.38
CA ARG A 192 -17.91 -9.97 -8.27
C ARG A 192 -19.21 -9.69 -9.01
N ALA A 193 -20.20 -9.12 -8.33
CA ALA A 193 -21.46 -8.71 -8.95
C ALA A 193 -21.31 -7.56 -9.97
N ARG A 194 -20.19 -6.82 -9.94
CA ARG A 194 -19.83 -5.75 -10.87
C ARG A 194 -18.86 -6.18 -11.98
N GLY A 195 -18.59 -7.48 -12.12
CA GLY A 195 -17.77 -8.03 -13.22
C GLY A 195 -16.32 -8.34 -12.85
N PHE A 196 -15.90 -8.11 -11.60
CA PHE A 196 -14.59 -8.54 -11.11
C PHE A 196 -14.65 -9.99 -10.62
N SER A 197 -14.80 -10.94 -11.55
CA SER A 197 -15.05 -12.37 -11.28
C SER A 197 -14.01 -13.00 -10.34
N SER A 198 -12.76 -12.53 -10.41
CA SER A 198 -11.64 -13.04 -9.61
C SER A 198 -11.33 -12.21 -8.35
N ALA A 199 -12.24 -11.31 -7.95
CA ALA A 199 -12.08 -10.54 -6.72
C ALA A 199 -12.00 -11.47 -5.49
N GLY A 200 -10.89 -11.40 -4.76
CA GLY A 200 -10.58 -12.31 -3.65
C GLY A 200 -10.24 -13.75 -4.09
N GLY A 201 -9.75 -13.93 -5.32
CA GLY A 201 -9.26 -15.20 -5.86
C GLY A 201 -7.87 -15.61 -5.35
N ASP A 202 -7.33 -16.69 -5.92
CA ASP A 202 -6.09 -17.38 -5.48
C ASP A 202 -4.77 -16.62 -5.72
N GLY A 203 -4.83 -15.38 -6.19
CA GLY A 203 -3.68 -14.48 -6.34
C GLY A 203 -2.75 -14.78 -7.52
N ASN A 204 -3.15 -15.67 -8.44
CA ASN A 204 -2.35 -16.01 -9.62
C ASN A 204 -2.37 -14.92 -10.71
N THR A 205 -3.40 -14.07 -10.72
CA THR A 205 -3.50 -12.95 -11.66
C THR A 205 -2.92 -11.68 -11.04
N ALA A 206 -1.78 -11.22 -11.57
CA ALA A 206 -1.22 -9.94 -11.15
C ALA A 206 -2.05 -8.76 -11.64
N ASP A 207 -2.51 -8.80 -12.90
CA ASP A 207 -3.33 -7.72 -13.48
C ASP A 207 -4.30 -8.22 -14.57
N SER A 208 -5.56 -7.77 -14.55
CA SER A 208 -6.57 -8.01 -15.58
C SER A 208 -7.78 -7.06 -15.41
N PRO A 209 -8.49 -6.68 -16.49
CA PRO A 209 -9.73 -5.89 -16.41
C PRO A 209 -10.85 -6.52 -15.57
N GLU A 210 -10.88 -7.84 -15.43
CA GLU A 210 -11.89 -8.59 -14.65
C GLU A 210 -11.36 -9.02 -13.27
N HIS A 211 -10.21 -8.46 -12.86
CA HIS A 211 -9.57 -8.76 -11.59
C HIS A 211 -9.60 -7.55 -10.65
N ALA A 212 -9.75 -7.82 -9.36
CA ALA A 212 -9.61 -6.83 -8.30
C ALA A 212 -8.88 -7.45 -7.13
N HIS A 213 -7.84 -6.77 -6.67
CA HIS A 213 -7.11 -7.19 -5.46
C HIS A 213 -7.87 -6.71 -4.24
N ILE A 214 -8.14 -7.61 -3.30
CA ILE A 214 -8.74 -7.28 -2.01
C ILE A 214 -7.89 -7.93 -0.94
N GLY A 215 -7.33 -7.11 -0.04
CA GLY A 215 -6.42 -7.61 0.99
C GLY A 215 -6.62 -6.88 2.31
N LEU A 216 -6.44 -7.62 3.40
CA LEU A 216 -6.24 -7.03 4.71
C LEU A 216 -4.83 -6.44 4.76
N ILE A 217 -4.66 -5.31 5.44
CA ILE A 217 -3.35 -4.70 5.67
C ILE A 217 -3.12 -4.37 7.14
N SER A 218 -1.84 -4.30 7.51
CA SER A 218 -1.41 -3.80 8.81
C SER A 218 -1.77 -2.32 8.98
N HIS A 219 -1.53 -1.78 10.17
CA HIS A 219 -2.02 -0.47 10.57
C HIS A 219 -1.47 0.67 9.70
N VAL A 220 -2.36 1.52 9.20
CA VAL A 220 -2.06 2.70 8.36
C VAL A 220 -2.34 4.05 9.06
N GLY A 221 -2.55 4.03 10.37
CA GLY A 221 -2.98 5.21 11.13
C GLY A 221 -4.49 5.41 11.12
N GLY A 222 -5.00 6.13 12.13
CA GLY A 222 -6.42 6.47 12.23
C GLY A 222 -7.32 5.32 12.68
N HIS A 223 -6.88 4.46 13.60
CA HIS A 223 -7.73 3.40 14.17
C HIS A 223 -8.98 3.95 14.88
N LYS A 224 -8.94 5.21 15.32
CA LYS A 224 -10.10 5.89 15.88
C LYS A 224 -11.22 6.10 14.85
N TYR A 225 -10.94 5.91 13.57
CA TYR A 225 -11.87 5.93 12.45
C TYR A 225 -11.99 4.53 11.80
N ALA A 226 -11.91 3.46 12.59
CA ALA A 226 -11.88 2.08 12.08
C ALA A 226 -12.98 1.77 11.05
N GLY A 227 -12.71 0.77 10.21
CA GLY A 227 -13.27 0.72 8.86
C GLY A 227 -12.42 1.54 7.88
N ASN A 228 -11.09 1.49 8.05
CA ASN A 228 -10.15 2.14 7.16
C ASN A 228 -9.98 1.31 5.88
N VAL A 229 -10.26 1.92 4.74
CA VAL A 229 -10.16 1.30 3.41
C VAL A 229 -9.38 2.22 2.49
N ILE A 230 -8.44 1.67 1.73
CA ILE A 230 -7.72 2.38 0.68
C ILE A 230 -8.12 1.75 -0.65
N VAL A 231 -8.55 2.57 -1.60
CA VAL A 231 -8.90 2.14 -2.96
C VAL A 231 -7.92 2.77 -3.94
N TYR A 232 -7.07 1.95 -4.55
CA TYR A 232 -6.20 2.35 -5.65
C TYR A 232 -6.85 2.03 -6.98
N ILE A 233 -7.04 3.05 -7.79
CA ILE A 233 -7.58 2.93 -9.16
C ILE A 233 -6.42 3.00 -10.15
N PRO A 234 -6.16 1.93 -10.93
CA PRO A 234 -4.98 1.86 -11.77
C PRO A 234 -5.10 2.78 -12.99
N PRO A 235 -3.95 3.22 -13.55
CA PRO A 235 -3.89 4.23 -14.60
C PRO A 235 -4.58 3.83 -15.91
N GLY A 236 -4.67 2.53 -16.22
CA GLY A 236 -5.32 2.03 -17.43
C GLY A 236 -6.82 1.76 -17.28
N MET A 237 -7.40 1.96 -16.09
CA MET A 237 -8.82 1.72 -15.85
C MET A 237 -9.69 2.74 -16.60
N LYS A 238 -10.85 2.29 -17.06
CA LYS A 238 -11.83 3.12 -17.76
C LYS A 238 -13.17 3.14 -17.01
N ALA A 239 -13.89 4.24 -17.12
CA ALA A 239 -15.27 4.39 -16.67
C ALA A 239 -16.12 4.86 -17.84
N GLY A 240 -17.17 4.12 -18.20
CA GLY A 240 -18.06 4.48 -19.32
C GLY A 240 -17.36 4.62 -20.68
N GLY A 241 -16.27 3.87 -20.91
CA GLY A 241 -15.49 3.92 -22.15
C GLY A 241 -14.42 5.03 -22.21
N SER A 242 -14.41 5.96 -21.27
CA SER A 242 -13.40 7.02 -21.12
C SER A 242 -12.37 6.66 -20.04
N PRO A 243 -11.19 7.32 -20.01
CA PRO A 243 -10.26 7.18 -18.88
C PRO A 243 -10.97 7.41 -17.55
N HIS A 244 -10.72 6.55 -16.58
CA HIS A 244 -11.36 6.66 -15.28
C HIS A 244 -10.97 8.00 -14.60
N PRO A 245 -11.90 8.80 -14.06
CA PRO A 245 -11.57 10.10 -13.45
C PRO A 245 -10.55 10.03 -12.32
N LEU A 246 -10.54 8.91 -11.59
CA LEU A 246 -9.60 8.60 -10.52
C LEU A 246 -8.41 7.72 -10.96
N ALA A 247 -8.22 7.48 -12.26
CA ALA A 247 -7.09 6.70 -12.77
C ALA A 247 -5.76 7.23 -12.20
N GLY A 248 -4.94 6.32 -11.66
CA GLY A 248 -3.68 6.64 -11.02
C GLY A 248 -3.80 7.22 -9.61
N LYS A 249 -4.97 7.14 -8.96
CA LYS A 249 -5.18 7.74 -7.62
C LYS A 249 -5.45 6.67 -6.56
N GLY A 250 -4.98 6.93 -5.35
CA GLY A 250 -5.35 6.22 -4.13
C GLY A 250 -6.31 7.06 -3.31
N ILE A 251 -7.45 6.49 -2.91
CA ILE A 251 -8.50 7.15 -2.14
C ILE A 251 -8.64 6.47 -0.79
N TRP A 252 -8.54 7.23 0.29
CA TRP A 252 -8.65 6.71 1.65
C TRP A 252 -10.02 7.01 2.23
N TYR A 253 -10.62 5.97 2.80
CA TYR A 253 -11.88 6.01 3.52
C TYR A 253 -11.69 5.59 4.98
N GLY A 254 -12.50 6.15 5.86
CA GLY A 254 -12.63 5.76 7.26
C GLY A 254 -14.09 5.54 7.63
N ARG A 255 -14.37 4.96 8.80
CA ARG A 255 -15.74 4.68 9.27
C ARG A 255 -16.56 3.81 8.30
N VAL A 256 -15.89 3.02 7.46
CA VAL A 256 -16.58 2.14 6.52
C VAL A 256 -17.21 0.98 7.29
N GLU A 257 -18.47 0.70 6.94
CA GLU A 257 -19.26 -0.42 7.44
C GLU A 257 -19.75 -1.21 6.23
N PRO A 258 -20.20 -2.47 6.39
CA PRO A 258 -20.67 -3.28 5.27
C PRO A 258 -21.72 -2.59 4.40
N LYS A 259 -22.66 -1.85 5.01
CA LYS A 259 -23.70 -1.08 4.30
C LYS A 259 -23.16 0.00 3.35
N HIS A 260 -21.93 0.49 3.57
CA HIS A 260 -21.30 1.54 2.76
C HIS A 260 -20.54 0.97 1.55
N VAL A 261 -20.23 -0.33 1.54
CA VAL A 261 -19.34 -0.96 0.55
C VAL A 261 -19.88 -0.82 -0.88
N GLN A 262 -21.18 -1.04 -1.07
CA GLN A 262 -21.79 -0.89 -2.39
C GLN A 262 -21.65 0.54 -2.93
N GLY A 263 -21.88 1.55 -2.09
CA GLY A 263 -21.70 2.95 -2.48
C GLY A 263 -20.26 3.26 -2.86
N ILE A 264 -19.27 2.77 -2.10
CA ILE A 264 -17.85 2.96 -2.44
C ILE A 264 -17.51 2.32 -3.79
N ILE A 265 -18.00 1.12 -4.07
CA ILE A 265 -17.73 0.46 -5.35
C ILE A 265 -18.39 1.22 -6.50
N ASP A 266 -19.68 1.51 -6.39
CA ASP A 266 -20.46 2.14 -7.46
C ASP A 266 -19.99 3.57 -7.74
N GLU A 267 -19.69 4.35 -6.70
CA GLU A 267 -19.23 5.72 -6.85
C GLU A 267 -17.74 5.77 -7.22
N THR A 268 -16.87 5.10 -6.48
CA THR A 268 -15.41 5.28 -6.62
C THR A 268 -14.78 4.38 -7.67
N ILE A 269 -15.10 3.09 -7.66
CA ILE A 269 -14.46 2.11 -8.55
C ILE A 269 -15.11 2.12 -9.93
N MET A 270 -16.43 2.27 -9.99
CA MET A 270 -17.15 2.23 -11.27
C MET A 270 -17.30 3.60 -11.93
N SER A 271 -17.50 4.66 -11.13
CA SER A 271 -17.87 5.98 -11.65
C SER A 271 -16.81 7.08 -11.46
N GLY A 272 -15.72 6.82 -10.73
CA GLY A 272 -14.69 7.81 -10.45
C GLY A 272 -15.12 9.00 -9.59
N ARG A 273 -16.08 8.80 -8.69
CA ARG A 273 -16.54 9.78 -7.69
C ARG A 273 -16.15 9.36 -6.27
N VAL A 274 -15.90 10.34 -5.42
CA VAL A 274 -15.51 10.10 -4.02
C VAL A 274 -16.73 10.16 -3.12
N VAL A 275 -16.87 9.18 -2.22
CA VAL A 275 -17.91 9.20 -1.16
C VAL A 275 -17.44 10.13 -0.03
N LEU A 276 -17.86 11.39 -0.08
CA LEU A 276 -17.31 12.46 0.77
C LEU A 276 -17.45 12.19 2.27
N ASP A 277 -18.56 11.60 2.71
CA ASP A 277 -18.85 11.35 4.12
C ASP A 277 -17.83 10.43 4.80
N HIS A 278 -17.12 9.60 4.02
CA HIS A 278 -16.12 8.65 4.49
C HIS A 278 -14.69 9.07 4.11
N PHE A 279 -14.53 10.12 3.30
CA PHE A 279 -13.26 10.48 2.69
C PHE A 279 -12.26 11.03 3.72
N ARG A 280 -11.07 10.41 3.78
CA ARG A 280 -9.96 10.82 4.64
C ARG A 280 -8.90 11.64 3.92
N GLY A 281 -8.82 11.52 2.61
CA GLY A 281 -7.76 12.06 1.78
C GLY A 281 -7.49 11.16 0.58
N GLY A 282 -6.71 11.65 -0.36
CA GLY A 282 -6.23 10.85 -1.47
C GLY A 282 -4.83 11.24 -1.88
N ILE A 283 -4.28 10.52 -2.83
CA ILE A 283 -2.96 10.78 -3.41
C ILE A 283 -2.97 10.40 -4.89
N ASP A 284 -2.26 11.15 -5.73
CA ASP A 284 -2.07 10.80 -7.13
C ASP A 284 -0.70 10.17 -7.40
N ARG A 285 -0.40 9.84 -8.67
CA ARG A 285 0.85 9.20 -9.08
C ARG A 285 2.10 10.05 -8.84
N ASN A 286 1.94 11.37 -8.75
CA ASN A 286 3.04 12.29 -8.50
C ASN A 286 3.34 12.42 -7.00
N GLY A 287 2.49 11.86 -6.15
CA GLY A 287 2.59 11.97 -4.70
C GLY A 287 1.86 13.18 -4.13
N ASP A 288 1.08 13.90 -4.95
CA ASP A 288 0.33 15.06 -4.50
C ASP A 288 -0.88 14.62 -3.66
N ILE A 289 -1.06 15.26 -2.50
CA ILE A 289 -2.13 14.94 -1.57
C ILE A 289 -3.42 15.63 -2.00
N LEU A 290 -4.47 14.82 -2.16
CA LEU A 290 -5.82 15.25 -2.51
C LEU A 290 -6.64 15.50 -1.24
N ARG A 291 -7.30 16.65 -1.22
CA ARG A 291 -8.24 17.07 -0.17
C ARG A 291 -9.45 17.73 -0.83
N VAL A 292 -10.58 17.72 -0.13
CA VAL A 292 -11.83 18.40 -0.54
C VAL A 292 -12.14 19.58 0.35
#